data_AF-A0A3N0Y9E9-F1
#
_entry.id   AF-A0A3N0Y9E9-F1
#
_cell.length_a   1.000
_cell.length_b   1.000
_cell.length_c   1.000
_cell.angle_alpha   90.00
_cell.angle_beta   90.00
_cell.angle_gamma   90.00
#
_symmetry.space_group_name_H-M   'P 1'
#
loop_
_entity.id
_entity.type
_entity.pdbx_description
1 polymer ?
#
loop_
_entity_poly.entity_id
_entity_poly.type
_entity_poly.pdbx_seq_one_letter_code
_entity_poly.pdbx_strand_id
1 'polypeptide(L)'
;MSRVSRQSDKMDFHNYGSVEEPLAGAKTPLPDSPAKPPPKKGKADDDSSSVVSTLSNLINTRSDTKEKMDVRAESIRICEATFPEGGSSLADKIDTVHHVGRRLQNSSRPRPIIIQFSSRVTRDGVWRAARTSEFLRANQLHFTEDLIASDRERRQLLWPAVDKARKEGKRAHFVGGHAFVDGSEIHPP
;
A
#
# COMPACT_ATOMS: atom_id res chain seq x y z
N MET A 1 -40.87 -1.04 -7.07
CA MET A 1 -40.23 -1.07 -5.75
C MET A 1 -39.02 -1.98 -5.83
N SER A 2 -37.81 -1.48 -5.60
CA SER A 2 -36.62 -2.27 -5.19
C SER A 2 -35.51 -1.30 -4.78
N ARG A 3 -35.21 -1.27 -3.48
CA ARG A 3 -34.10 -0.52 -2.86
C ARG A 3 -32.83 -1.37 -2.98
N VAL A 4 -31.75 -0.79 -3.47
CA VAL A 4 -30.40 -1.36 -3.34
C VAL A 4 -29.65 -0.54 -2.28
N SER A 5 -29.53 -1.11 -1.09
CA SER A 5 -28.74 -0.57 0.02
C SER A 5 -27.25 -0.69 -0.30
N ARG A 6 -26.51 0.42 -0.23
CA ARG A 6 -25.04 0.43 -0.22
C ARG A 6 -24.58 0.33 1.23
N GLN A 7 -23.89 -0.77 1.55
CA GLN A 7 -23.26 -0.99 2.84
C GLN A 7 -21.93 -0.20 2.85
N SER A 8 -21.84 0.76 3.78
CA SER A 8 -20.66 1.57 4.04
C SER A 8 -19.77 0.86 5.04
N ASP A 9 -18.54 0.51 4.64
CA ASP A 9 -17.50 -0.01 5.52
C ASP A 9 -16.97 1.10 6.43
N LYS A 10 -17.13 0.91 7.74
CA LYS A 10 -16.46 1.67 8.80
C LYS A 10 -15.08 1.05 9.04
N MET A 11 -14.03 1.86 9.06
CA MET A 11 -12.70 1.44 9.52
C MET A 11 -12.52 1.96 10.95
N ASP A 12 -12.46 1.03 11.92
CA ASP A 12 -12.11 1.32 13.31
C ASP A 12 -10.59 1.28 13.48
N PHE A 13 -10.02 2.30 14.14
CA PHE A 13 -8.62 2.31 14.58
C PHE A 13 -8.55 2.40 16.11
N HIS A 14 -7.72 1.55 16.70
CA HIS A 14 -7.53 1.43 18.15
C HIS A 14 -6.66 2.55 18.72
N ASN A 15 -7.13 3.06 19.86
CA ASN A 15 -6.55 4.06 20.75
C ASN A 15 -5.48 3.42 21.66
N TYR A 16 -4.32 4.05 21.84
CA TYR A 16 -3.35 3.69 22.87
C TYR A 16 -3.11 4.91 23.76
N GLY A 17 -3.57 4.83 25.01
CA GLY A 17 -3.27 5.78 26.08
C GLY A 17 -2.31 5.19 27.11
N SER A 18 -1.33 6.03 27.49
CA SER A 18 -0.52 6.17 28.72
C SER A 18 -0.39 5.03 29.74
N VAL A 19 0.80 4.84 30.32
CA VAL A 19 1.28 5.55 31.55
C VAL A 19 2.78 5.32 31.80
N GLU A 20 3.47 6.37 32.28
CA GLU A 20 4.84 6.36 32.81
C GLU A 20 4.87 6.32 34.36
N GLU A 21 6.07 5.97 34.88
CA GLU A 21 6.70 6.44 36.14
C GLU A 21 6.59 5.58 37.45
N PRO A 22 7.52 5.74 38.45
CA PRO A 22 8.77 4.97 38.63
C PRO A 22 8.93 4.41 40.08
N LEU A 23 10.06 3.75 40.45
CA LEU A 23 10.73 3.94 41.77
C LEU A 23 12.03 3.13 41.97
N ALA A 24 12.95 3.72 42.76
CA ALA A 24 14.28 3.25 43.15
C ALA A 24 14.31 2.52 44.51
N GLY A 25 15.36 1.73 44.77
CA GLY A 25 15.76 1.36 46.14
C GLY A 25 16.57 0.06 46.28
N ALA A 26 17.85 0.16 46.65
CA ALA A 26 18.73 -0.97 46.99
C ALA A 26 19.20 -0.89 48.45
N LYS A 27 19.15 -2.00 49.23
CA LYS A 27 20.01 -2.31 50.40
C LYS A 27 20.06 -3.84 50.69
N THR A 28 21.28 -4.37 50.84
CA THR A 28 21.78 -5.73 51.25
C THR A 28 21.69 -5.98 52.79
N PRO A 29 21.95 -7.17 53.42
CA PRO A 29 23.03 -8.17 53.16
C PRO A 29 22.81 -9.70 53.45
N LEU A 30 23.80 -10.50 53.03
CA LEU A 30 24.02 -11.97 53.13
C LEU A 30 24.36 -12.49 54.56
N PRO A 31 24.28 -13.82 54.80
CA PRO A 31 25.52 -14.62 54.88
C PRO A 31 25.49 -16.03 54.22
N ASP A 32 26.70 -16.54 53.95
CA ASP A 32 27.11 -17.68 53.10
C ASP A 32 26.94 -19.11 53.65
N SER A 33 26.74 -20.06 52.73
CA SER A 33 27.30 -21.44 52.78
C SER A 33 27.23 -22.17 51.42
N PRO A 34 28.08 -23.18 51.16
CA PRO A 34 28.82 -23.30 49.89
C PRO A 34 28.20 -24.22 48.81
N ALA A 35 28.52 -23.83 47.57
CA ALA A 35 28.51 -24.53 46.28
C ALA A 35 27.68 -25.83 46.09
N LYS A 36 26.64 -25.71 45.25
CA LYS A 36 26.05 -26.78 44.45
C LYS A 36 26.24 -26.42 42.96
N PRO A 37 26.61 -27.36 42.07
CA PRO A 37 26.98 -27.06 40.67
C PRO A 37 25.82 -26.40 39.90
N PRO A 38 26.11 -25.59 38.86
CA PRO A 38 25.09 -24.75 38.23
C PRO A 38 24.03 -25.61 37.53
N PRO A 39 22.73 -25.47 37.87
CA PRO A 39 21.69 -25.87 36.94
C PRO A 39 21.74 -24.87 35.78
N LYS A 40 22.04 -25.35 34.57
CA LYS A 40 21.82 -24.61 33.33
C LYS A 40 20.34 -24.24 33.25
N LYS A 41 20.00 -23.05 33.72
CA LYS A 41 18.75 -22.37 33.40
C LYS A 41 19.10 -21.27 32.40
N GLY A 42 19.51 -21.71 31.20
CA GLY A 42 19.40 -20.86 30.03
C GLY A 42 17.92 -20.60 29.85
N LYS A 43 17.47 -19.43 30.27
CA LYS A 43 16.16 -18.91 29.87
C LYS A 43 16.34 -18.60 28.39
N ALA A 44 16.04 -19.59 27.55
CA ALA A 44 15.77 -19.34 26.16
C ALA A 44 14.49 -18.52 26.15
N ASP A 45 14.63 -17.20 26.23
CA ASP A 45 13.61 -16.31 25.70
C ASP A 45 13.70 -16.52 24.19
N ASP A 46 13.07 -17.60 23.71
CA ASP A 46 12.93 -17.92 22.30
C ASP A 46 12.18 -16.75 21.67
N ASP A 47 12.98 -15.91 21.02
CA ASP A 47 12.55 -14.78 20.22
C ASP A 47 11.79 -15.30 18.99
N SER A 48 10.59 -15.79 19.26
CA SER A 48 9.64 -16.31 18.28
C SER A 48 9.35 -15.24 17.23
N SER A 49 9.48 -13.97 17.61
CA SER A 49 9.35 -12.82 16.72
C SER A 49 10.50 -12.74 15.71
N SER A 50 11.73 -13.07 16.12
CA SER A 50 12.91 -13.08 15.24
C SER A 50 12.88 -14.22 14.23
N VAL A 51 12.47 -15.44 14.63
CA VAL A 51 12.32 -16.56 13.69
C VAL A 51 11.18 -16.34 12.70
N VAL A 52 10.04 -15.79 13.15
CA VAL A 52 8.92 -15.45 12.26
C VAL A 52 9.33 -14.33 11.29
N SER A 53 10.06 -13.32 11.75
CA SER A 53 10.57 -12.25 10.89
C SER A 53 11.57 -12.78 9.86
N THR A 54 12.47 -13.68 10.26
CA THR A 54 13.46 -14.31 9.38
C THR A 54 12.79 -15.18 8.31
N LEU A 55 11.81 -16.00 8.71
CA LEU A 55 11.04 -16.81 7.78
C LEU A 55 10.18 -15.95 6.84
N SER A 56 9.57 -14.88 7.34
CA SER A 56 8.82 -13.92 6.52
C SER A 56 9.71 -13.25 5.48
N ASN A 57 10.91 -12.79 5.88
CA ASN A 57 11.90 -12.21 4.97
C ASN A 57 12.36 -13.22 3.91
N LEU A 58 12.59 -14.48 4.29
CA LEU A 58 12.98 -15.54 3.37
C LEU A 58 11.86 -15.92 2.40
N ILE A 59 10.60 -15.91 2.85
CA ILE A 59 9.42 -16.18 2.00
C ILE A 59 9.19 -15.03 1.02
N ASN A 60 9.37 -13.78 1.45
CA ASN A 60 9.25 -12.62 0.58
C ASN A 60 10.34 -12.66 -0.51
N THR A 61 11.61 -12.82 -0.12
CA THR A 61 12.74 -12.91 -1.05
C THR A 61 12.68 -14.12 -2.00
N ARG A 62 12.21 -15.28 -1.51
CA ARG A 62 12.04 -16.46 -2.36
C ARG A 62 10.79 -16.40 -3.25
N SER A 63 9.70 -15.75 -2.84
CA SER A 63 8.54 -15.54 -3.73
C SER A 63 8.92 -14.69 -4.93
N ASP A 64 9.66 -13.60 -4.70
CA ASP A 64 10.12 -12.71 -5.78
C ASP A 64 11.03 -13.46 -6.79
N THR A 65 11.64 -14.59 -6.40
CA THR A 65 12.45 -15.43 -7.31
C THR A 65 11.70 -16.61 -7.93
N LYS A 66 10.54 -17.02 -7.38
CA LYS A 66 9.78 -18.23 -7.81
C LYS A 66 8.57 -17.91 -8.69
N GLU A 67 7.95 -16.74 -8.55
CA GLU A 67 6.92 -16.24 -9.47
C GLU A 67 7.59 -15.59 -10.69
N LYS A 68 8.26 -16.40 -11.51
CA LYS A 68 9.00 -15.94 -12.70
C LYS A 68 8.10 -15.66 -13.90
N MET A 69 6.90 -15.11 -13.67
CA MET A 69 6.33 -14.19 -14.65
C MET A 69 7.12 -12.92 -14.48
N ASP A 70 7.91 -12.56 -15.50
CA ASP A 70 8.63 -11.30 -15.47
C ASP A 70 7.61 -10.16 -15.31
N VAL A 71 7.55 -9.58 -14.10
CA VAL A 71 6.60 -8.52 -13.73
C VAL A 71 6.69 -7.36 -14.73
N ARG A 72 7.90 -7.12 -15.27
CA ARG A 72 8.13 -6.14 -16.32
C ARG A 72 7.43 -6.55 -17.62
N ALA A 73 7.64 -7.78 -18.09
CA ALA A 73 7.01 -8.29 -19.31
C ALA A 73 5.48 -8.27 -19.23
N GLU A 74 4.92 -8.69 -18.09
CA GLU A 74 3.49 -8.67 -17.84
C GLU A 74 2.93 -7.23 -17.80
N SER A 75 3.64 -6.32 -17.14
CA SER A 75 3.26 -4.91 -17.12
C SER A 75 3.29 -4.28 -18.51
N ILE A 76 4.29 -4.60 -19.33
CA ILE A 76 4.37 -4.15 -20.73
C ILE A 76 3.16 -4.66 -21.51
N ARG A 77 2.85 -5.96 -21.41
CA ARG A 77 1.69 -6.57 -22.07
C ARG A 77 0.38 -5.88 -21.71
N ILE A 78 0.17 -5.61 -20.42
CA ILE A 78 -1.02 -4.90 -19.92
C ILE A 78 -1.08 -3.48 -20.49
N CYS A 79 0.04 -2.77 -20.49
CA CYS A 79 0.11 -1.41 -21.03
C CYS A 79 -0.13 -1.38 -22.55
N GLU A 80 0.40 -2.34 -23.31
CA GLU A 80 0.18 -2.47 -24.76
C GLU A 80 -1.28 -2.81 -25.09
N ALA A 81 -1.89 -3.74 -24.33
CA ALA A 81 -3.30 -4.07 -24.48
C ALA A 81 -4.23 -2.91 -24.10
N THR A 82 -3.80 -2.06 -23.16
CA THR A 82 -4.56 -0.87 -22.74
C THR A 82 -4.41 0.27 -23.74
N PHE A 83 -3.22 0.47 -24.30
CA PHE A 83 -2.88 1.57 -25.18
C PHE A 83 -2.16 1.05 -26.44
N PRO A 84 -2.89 0.40 -27.36
CA PRO A 84 -2.30 -0.23 -28.54
C PRO A 84 -1.67 0.76 -29.51
N GLU A 85 -2.13 2.01 -29.53
CA GLU A 85 -1.52 3.11 -30.30
C GLU A 85 -0.09 3.43 -29.85
N GLY A 86 0.28 3.09 -28.62
CA GLY A 86 1.64 3.24 -28.10
C GLY A 86 2.66 2.29 -28.76
N GLY A 87 2.17 1.21 -29.36
CA GLY A 87 2.95 0.22 -30.10
C GLY A 87 4.11 -0.40 -29.32
N SER A 88 5.03 -1.01 -30.05
CA SER A 88 6.25 -1.66 -29.54
C SER A 88 7.22 -0.73 -28.81
N SER A 89 7.04 0.60 -28.93
CA SER A 89 7.85 1.59 -28.22
C SER A 89 7.58 1.64 -26.72
N LEU A 90 6.51 1.00 -26.25
CA LEU A 90 6.11 1.06 -24.84
C LEU A 90 7.12 0.36 -23.92
N ALA A 91 7.71 -0.74 -24.38
CA ALA A 91 8.73 -1.48 -23.65
C ALA A 91 9.99 -0.63 -23.36
N ASP A 92 10.40 0.23 -24.30
CA ASP A 92 11.56 1.12 -24.14
C ASP A 92 11.28 2.32 -23.23
N LYS A 93 9.99 2.64 -23.04
CA LYS A 93 9.54 3.79 -22.25
C LYS A 93 9.14 3.43 -20.82
N ILE A 94 9.23 2.15 -20.46
CA ILE A 94 9.07 1.64 -19.10
C ILE A 94 10.45 1.38 -18.53
N ASP A 95 10.80 2.20 -17.52
CA ASP A 95 12.11 2.20 -16.89
C ASP A 95 12.18 1.09 -15.82
N THR A 96 11.41 1.23 -14.76
CA THR A 96 11.38 0.27 -13.65
C THR A 96 9.97 -0.24 -13.38
N VAL A 97 9.88 -1.51 -12.96
CA VAL A 97 8.63 -2.17 -12.56
C VAL A 97 8.93 -3.01 -11.33
N HIS A 98 8.17 -2.81 -10.26
CA HIS A 98 8.36 -3.58 -9.03
C HIS A 98 7.10 -3.67 -8.18
N HIS A 99 7.00 -4.72 -7.38
CA HIS A 99 5.94 -4.86 -6.40
C HIS A 99 6.15 -3.94 -5.18
N VAL A 100 5.05 -3.46 -4.62
CA VAL A 100 5.03 -2.60 -3.44
C VAL A 100 4.55 -3.35 -2.20
N GLY A 101 5.15 -3.04 -1.05
CA GLY A 101 4.75 -3.58 0.26
C GLY A 101 5.17 -5.04 0.45
N ARG A 102 4.88 -5.61 1.63
CA ARG A 102 5.16 -7.03 1.90
C ARG A 102 4.01 -7.91 1.42
N ARG A 103 4.30 -9.16 1.04
CA ARG A 103 3.25 -10.15 0.77
C ARG A 103 2.56 -10.51 2.07
N LEU A 104 1.24 -10.36 2.12
CA LEU A 104 0.45 -10.79 3.28
C LEU A 104 0.08 -12.27 3.08
N GLN A 105 0.62 -13.16 3.90
CA GLN A 105 0.56 -14.62 3.71
C GLN A 105 -0.87 -15.19 3.66
N ASN A 106 -1.83 -14.50 4.26
CA ASN A 106 -3.24 -14.91 4.32
C ASN A 106 -4.18 -14.03 3.46
N SER A 107 -3.61 -13.22 2.56
CA SER A 107 -4.38 -12.36 1.66
C SER A 107 -4.46 -12.95 0.27
N SER A 108 -5.68 -13.08 -0.25
CA SER A 108 -5.92 -13.35 -1.67
C SER A 108 -5.67 -12.12 -2.55
N ARG A 109 -5.51 -10.93 -1.96
CA ARG A 109 -5.28 -9.70 -2.73
C ARG A 109 -3.84 -9.68 -3.27
N PRO A 110 -3.66 -9.51 -4.59
CA PRO A 110 -2.34 -9.39 -5.19
C PRO A 110 -1.61 -8.13 -4.70
N ARG A 111 -0.27 -8.17 -4.69
CA ARG A 111 0.55 -7.00 -4.35
C ARG A 111 0.43 -5.96 -5.47
N PRO A 112 0.21 -4.68 -5.15
CA PRO A 112 0.25 -3.63 -6.17
C PRO A 112 1.66 -3.55 -6.79
N ILE A 113 1.70 -3.09 -8.04
CA ILE A 113 2.93 -2.90 -8.82
C ILE A 113 3.05 -1.41 -9.14
N ILE A 114 4.22 -0.84 -8.92
CA ILE A 114 4.58 0.50 -9.43
C ILE A 114 5.28 0.32 -10.77
N ILE A 115 4.83 1.08 -11.76
CA ILE A 115 5.46 1.18 -13.08
C ILE A 115 5.95 2.61 -13.25
N GLN A 116 7.26 2.77 -13.40
CA GLN A 116 7.89 4.05 -13.70
C GLN A 116 8.09 4.18 -15.21
N PHE A 117 7.53 5.24 -15.78
CA PHE A 117 7.73 5.59 -17.18
C PHE A 117 8.87 6.59 -17.33
N SER A 118 9.74 6.39 -18.32
CA SER A 118 10.75 7.38 -18.72
C SER A 118 10.15 8.56 -19.51
N SER A 119 8.97 8.37 -20.12
CA SER A 119 8.26 9.41 -20.88
C SER A 119 6.90 9.74 -20.29
N ARG A 120 6.71 11.01 -19.89
CA ARG A 120 5.43 11.54 -19.41
C ARG A 120 4.33 11.45 -20.45
N VAL A 121 4.65 11.74 -21.71
CA VAL A 121 3.68 11.68 -22.83
C VAL A 121 3.11 10.27 -22.97
N THR A 122 3.95 9.26 -22.85
CA THR A 122 3.52 7.86 -22.93
C THR A 122 2.71 7.45 -21.70
N ARG A 123 3.15 7.80 -20.49
CA ARG A 123 2.37 7.60 -19.26
C ARG A 123 0.97 8.21 -19.40
N ASP A 124 0.87 9.44 -19.88
CA ASP A 124 -0.40 10.17 -20.00
C ASP A 124 -1.29 9.60 -21.11
N GLY A 125 -0.69 9.04 -22.17
CA GLY A 125 -1.38 8.24 -23.18
C GLY A 125 -2.04 7.01 -22.58
N VAL A 126 -1.25 6.18 -21.87
CA VAL A 126 -1.73 4.99 -21.16
C VAL A 126 -2.80 5.36 -20.13
N TRP A 127 -2.59 6.44 -19.36
CA TRP A 127 -3.53 6.91 -18.33
C TRP A 127 -4.88 7.33 -18.90
N ARG A 128 -4.89 8.00 -20.06
CA ARG A 128 -6.14 8.37 -20.75
C ARG A 128 -6.87 7.14 -21.28
N ALA A 129 -6.14 6.24 -21.95
CA ALA A 129 -6.71 5.01 -22.49
C ALA A 129 -7.27 4.09 -21.40
N ALA A 130 -6.60 4.04 -20.23
CA ALA A 130 -7.01 3.24 -19.09
C ALA A 130 -8.41 3.58 -18.56
N ARG A 131 -8.85 4.86 -18.65
CA ARG A 131 -10.15 5.30 -18.11
C ARG A 131 -11.35 4.64 -18.80
N THR A 132 -11.18 4.24 -20.06
CA THR A 132 -12.24 3.64 -20.89
C THR A 132 -11.86 2.24 -21.39
N SER A 133 -10.80 1.64 -20.84
CA SER A 133 -10.29 0.35 -21.29
C SER A 133 -11.21 -0.79 -20.84
N GLU A 134 -11.79 -1.50 -21.82
CA GLU A 134 -12.56 -2.71 -21.55
C GLU A 134 -11.68 -3.87 -21.09
N PHE A 135 -10.45 -3.95 -21.61
CA PHE A 135 -9.45 -4.94 -21.23
C PHE A 135 -9.18 -4.90 -19.72
N LEU A 136 -8.93 -3.71 -19.16
CA LEU A 136 -8.67 -3.56 -17.73
C LEU A 136 -9.88 -3.97 -16.89
N ARG A 137 -11.09 -3.53 -17.30
CA ARG A 137 -12.33 -3.87 -16.60
C ARG A 137 -12.61 -5.38 -16.61
N ALA A 138 -12.42 -6.05 -17.75
CA ALA A 138 -12.63 -7.49 -17.87
C ALA A 138 -11.64 -8.29 -17.00
N ASN A 139 -10.41 -7.81 -16.85
CA ASN A 139 -9.38 -8.44 -16.03
C ASN A 139 -9.33 -7.94 -14.58
N GLN A 140 -10.29 -7.09 -14.16
CA GLN A 140 -10.36 -6.51 -12.81
C GLN A 140 -9.09 -5.72 -12.41
N LEU A 141 -8.41 -5.16 -13.42
CA LEU A 141 -7.24 -4.30 -13.27
C LEU A 141 -7.65 -2.84 -13.32
N HIS A 142 -6.87 -1.99 -12.66
CA HIS A 142 -7.04 -0.54 -12.74
C HIS A 142 -5.70 0.15 -12.47
N PHE A 143 -5.48 1.27 -13.14
CA PHE A 143 -4.34 2.15 -12.88
C PHE A 143 -4.74 3.21 -11.86
N THR A 144 -3.88 3.43 -10.88
CA THR A 144 -3.97 4.53 -9.92
C THR A 144 -2.67 5.33 -9.92
N GLU A 145 -2.77 6.60 -9.54
CA GLU A 145 -1.60 7.45 -9.40
C GLU A 145 -0.94 7.12 -8.06
N ASP A 146 0.37 6.91 -8.06
CA ASP A 146 1.11 6.74 -6.81
C ASP A 146 1.34 8.10 -6.17
N LEU A 147 0.46 8.44 -5.22
CA LEU A 147 0.52 9.68 -4.46
C LEU A 147 1.42 9.52 -3.24
N ILE A 148 2.13 10.59 -2.89
CA ILE A 148 2.81 10.72 -1.60
C ILE A 148 1.80 10.78 -0.44
N ALA A 149 2.26 10.50 0.78
CA ALA A 149 1.40 10.44 1.97
C ALA A 149 0.60 11.74 2.20
N SER A 150 1.25 12.90 2.11
CA SER A 150 0.60 14.21 2.30
C SER A 150 -0.49 14.48 1.26
N ASP A 151 -0.32 14.02 0.02
CA ASP A 151 -1.35 14.11 -1.02
C ASP A 151 -2.54 13.17 -0.74
N ARG A 152 -2.27 11.96 -0.22
CA ARG A 152 -3.33 11.02 0.18
C ARG A 152 -4.16 11.59 1.33
N GLU A 153 -3.50 12.14 2.34
CA GLU A 153 -4.15 12.80 3.49
C GLU A 153 -4.98 14.00 3.03
N ARG A 154 -4.41 14.86 2.18
CA ARG A 154 -5.14 15.99 1.59
C ARG A 154 -6.39 15.53 0.82
N ARG A 155 -6.29 14.46 0.03
CA ARG A 155 -7.47 13.88 -0.65
C ARG A 155 -8.52 13.36 0.34
N GLN A 156 -8.12 12.74 1.44
CA GLN A 156 -9.06 12.25 2.46
C GLN A 156 -9.85 13.41 3.09
N LEU A 157 -9.18 14.52 3.40
CA LEU A 157 -9.82 15.72 3.95
C LEU A 157 -10.78 16.38 2.94
N LEU A 158 -10.40 16.42 1.67
CA LEU A 158 -11.18 17.06 0.60
C LEU A 158 -12.29 16.18 0.03
N TRP A 159 -12.21 14.85 0.23
CA TRP A 159 -13.16 13.89 -0.33
C TRP A 159 -14.63 14.20 0.01
N PRO A 160 -15.01 14.52 1.26
CA PRO A 160 -16.39 14.86 1.59
C PRO A 160 -16.94 16.05 0.79
N ALA A 161 -16.13 17.09 0.59
CA ALA A 161 -16.51 18.27 -0.18
C ALA A 161 -16.68 17.94 -1.67
N VAL A 162 -15.75 17.16 -2.24
CA VAL A 162 -15.83 16.70 -3.63
C VAL A 162 -17.04 15.79 -3.86
N ASP A 163 -17.29 14.84 -2.95
CA ASP A 163 -18.42 13.91 -3.05
C ASP A 163 -19.77 14.65 -2.94
N LYS A 164 -19.87 15.64 -2.03
CA LYS A 164 -21.02 16.53 -1.93
C LYS A 164 -21.24 17.29 -3.25
N ALA A 165 -20.21 17.91 -3.81
CA ALA A 165 -20.30 18.64 -5.06
C ALA A 165 -20.74 17.73 -6.23
N ARG A 166 -20.23 16.49 -6.31
CA ARG A 166 -20.66 15.51 -7.32
C ARG A 166 -22.13 15.14 -7.18
N LYS A 167 -22.61 14.93 -5.96
CA LYS A 167 -24.02 14.62 -5.67
C LYS A 167 -24.94 15.78 -6.05
N GLU A 168 -24.45 17.02 -5.94
CA GLU A 168 -25.15 18.23 -6.40
C GLU A 168 -25.08 18.44 -7.92
N GLY A 169 -24.40 17.56 -8.67
CA GLY A 169 -24.26 17.65 -10.13
C GLY A 169 -23.15 18.58 -10.62
N LYS A 170 -22.29 19.09 -9.72
CA LYS A 170 -21.16 19.96 -10.07
C LYS A 170 -19.98 19.18 -10.63
N ARG A 171 -19.15 19.84 -11.44
CA ARG A 171 -17.94 19.22 -12.02
C ARG A 171 -16.83 19.22 -10.98
N ALA A 172 -16.73 18.13 -10.20
CA ALA A 172 -15.71 17.99 -9.17
C ALA A 172 -14.72 16.83 -9.40
N HIS A 173 -13.41 17.13 -9.34
CA HIS A 173 -12.35 16.17 -9.64
C HIS A 173 -11.05 16.48 -8.88
N PHE A 174 -10.16 15.49 -8.82
CA PHE A 174 -8.83 15.62 -8.22
C PHE A 174 -7.75 15.65 -9.31
N VAL A 175 -6.67 16.38 -9.03
CA VAL A 175 -5.41 16.38 -9.79
C VAL A 175 -4.27 16.33 -8.76
N GLY A 176 -3.50 15.24 -8.71
CA GLY A 176 -2.59 15.01 -7.57
C GLY A 176 -3.36 15.10 -6.25
N GLY A 177 -2.79 15.65 -5.18
CA GLY A 177 -3.56 15.88 -3.95
C GLY A 177 -4.57 17.06 -4.00
N HIS A 178 -4.66 17.83 -5.08
CA HIS A 178 -5.53 19.01 -5.19
C HIS A 178 -6.94 18.63 -5.68
N ALA A 179 -7.96 19.35 -5.21
CA ALA A 179 -9.34 19.16 -5.62
C ALA A 179 -9.92 20.42 -6.25
N PHE A 180 -10.75 20.23 -7.28
CA PHE A 180 -11.39 21.29 -8.03
C PHE A 180 -12.90 21.06 -8.07
N VAL A 181 -13.68 22.14 -7.89
CA VAL A 181 -15.14 22.16 -8.04
C VAL A 181 -15.50 23.31 -8.98
N ASP A 182 -16.18 23.00 -10.10
CA ASP A 182 -16.56 23.96 -11.14
C ASP A 182 -15.40 24.84 -11.63
N GLY A 183 -14.20 24.24 -11.69
CA GLY A 183 -12.97 24.89 -12.15
C GLY A 183 -12.21 25.67 -11.07
N SER A 184 -12.77 25.83 -9.87
CA SER A 184 -12.10 26.49 -8.74
C SER A 184 -11.44 25.46 -7.82
N GLU A 185 -10.20 25.72 -7.41
CA GLU A 185 -9.52 24.88 -6.42
C GLU A 185 -10.16 25.05 -5.04
N ILE A 186 -10.31 23.94 -4.31
CA ILE A 186 -10.79 23.93 -2.93
C ILE A 186 -9.65 23.52 -2.00
N HIS A 187 -9.58 24.16 -0.83
CA HIS A 187 -8.54 23.91 0.16
C HIS A 187 -9.11 23.18 1.39
N PRO A 188 -8.27 22.38 2.09
CA PRO A 188 -8.66 21.81 3.38
C PRO A 188 -9.04 22.91 4.38
N PRO A 189 -9.95 22.62 5.32
CA PRO A 189 -10.29 23.54 6.41
C PRO A 189 -9.11 23.82 7.36
#